data_AF-A0A7J8ASZ2-F1
#
_entry.id   AF-A0A7J8ASZ2-F1
#
_cell.length_a   1.000
_cell.length_b   1.000
_cell.length_c   1.000
_cell.angle_alpha   90.00
_cell.angle_beta   90.00
_cell.angle_gamma   90.00
#
_symmetry.space_group_name_H-M   'P 1'
#
loop_
_entity.id
_entity.type
_entity.pdbx_description
1 polymer ?
#
loop_
_entity_poly.entity_id
_entity_poly.type
_entity_poly.pdbx_seq_one_letter_code
_entity_poly.pdbx_strand_id
1 'polypeptide(L)'
;MLRLPYRSTARLWTSLCLPCTVRQYVSRAEELKAIVSSSNQALLRQGASAQDLLREMARDKPRLLAALEVASAAVAKEEEAGGEQDALDLYQHSLGELLLLLAGEPPGRRRELLHTEVQNLMARAEYLKEQVKMRESHWEAETLDKEGLSESVRSSCTLQ
;
A
#
# COMPACT_ATOMS: atom_id res chain seq x y z
N MET A 1 58.62 -14.88 -35.99
CA MET A 1 57.91 -14.75 -34.69
C MET A 1 56.89 -13.62 -34.81
N LEU A 2 55.61 -13.93 -35.02
CA LEU A 2 54.52 -12.96 -34.97
C LEU A 2 53.73 -13.22 -33.68
N ARG A 3 53.96 -12.39 -32.65
CA ARG A 3 53.11 -12.34 -31.44
C ARG A 3 52.11 -11.21 -31.63
N LEU A 4 50.86 -11.55 -31.95
CA LEU A 4 49.73 -10.62 -31.86
C LEU A 4 49.34 -10.44 -30.38
N PRO A 5 49.15 -9.20 -29.87
CA PRO A 5 48.81 -8.94 -28.48
C PRO A 5 47.28 -8.90 -28.31
N TYR A 6 46.61 -10.06 -28.30
CA TYR A 6 45.15 -10.11 -28.19
C TYR A 6 44.63 -10.42 -26.77
N ARG A 7 45.51 -10.75 -25.82
CA ARG A 7 45.10 -11.24 -24.48
C ARG A 7 45.03 -10.19 -23.37
N SER A 8 45.62 -9.01 -23.54
CA SER A 8 45.56 -7.94 -22.52
C SER A 8 44.31 -7.08 -22.65
N THR A 9 43.76 -6.93 -23.86
CA THR A 9 42.57 -6.12 -24.13
C THR A 9 41.29 -6.77 -23.58
N ALA A 10 41.13 -8.09 -23.70
CA ALA A 10 39.89 -8.77 -23.28
C ALA A 10 39.52 -8.58 -21.80
N ARG A 11 40.50 -8.52 -20.88
CA ARG A 11 40.26 -8.28 -19.44
C ARG A 11 39.98 -6.81 -19.10
N LEU A 12 40.58 -5.89 -19.84
CA LEU A 12 40.29 -4.46 -19.72
C LEU A 12 38.88 -4.14 -20.23
N TRP A 13 38.44 -4.84 -21.29
CA TRP A 13 37.12 -4.65 -21.89
C TRP A 13 35.99 -5.19 -21.01
N THR A 14 36.14 -6.35 -20.36
CA THR A 14 35.13 -6.85 -19.41
C THR A 14 35.01 -5.93 -18.19
N SER A 15 36.12 -5.50 -17.60
CA SER A 15 36.11 -4.59 -16.44
C SER A 15 35.49 -3.21 -16.74
N LEU A 16 35.54 -2.75 -17.99
CA LEU A 16 34.96 -1.46 -18.42
C LEU A 16 33.50 -1.59 -18.91
N CYS A 17 33.08 -2.76 -19.36
CA CYS A 17 31.75 -3.00 -19.96
C CYS A 17 30.66 -3.31 -18.91
N LEU A 18 31.01 -4.01 -17.82
CA LEU A 18 30.09 -4.28 -16.70
C LEU A 18 29.51 -2.99 -16.07
N PRO A 19 30.29 -1.93 -15.77
CA PRO A 19 29.75 -0.67 -15.26
C PRO A 19 28.80 0.03 -16.24
N CYS A 20 29.08 -0.03 -17.55
CA CYS A 20 28.24 0.59 -18.59
C CYS A 20 26.89 -0.10 -18.73
N THR A 21 26.87 -1.44 -18.65
CA THR A 21 25.61 -2.20 -18.69
C THR A 21 24.78 -1.97 -17.43
N VAL A 22 25.39 -1.96 -16.24
CA VAL A 22 24.69 -1.59 -14.99
C VAL A 22 24.11 -0.18 -15.08
N ARG A 23 24.86 0.80 -15.60
CA ARG A 23 24.35 2.17 -15.83
C ARG A 23 23.14 2.22 -16.76
N GLN A 24 23.10 1.40 -17.81
CA GLN A 24 21.93 1.29 -18.69
C GLN A 24 20.72 0.69 -17.97
N TYR A 25 20.91 -0.35 -17.15
CA TYR A 25 19.83 -0.91 -16.35
C TYR A 25 19.30 0.07 -15.31
N VAL A 26 20.18 0.84 -14.66
CA VAL A 26 19.79 1.89 -13.71
C VAL A 26 19.02 3.01 -14.42
N SER A 27 19.54 3.52 -15.54
CA SER A 27 18.84 4.55 -16.35
C SER A 27 17.45 4.08 -16.79
N ARG A 28 17.35 2.83 -17.27
CA ARG A 28 16.07 2.25 -17.68
C ARG A 28 15.12 2.05 -16.49
N ALA A 29 15.64 1.65 -15.32
CA ALA A 29 14.84 1.53 -14.11
C ALA A 29 14.34 2.89 -13.62
N GLU A 30 15.15 3.94 -13.74
CA GLU A 30 14.78 5.32 -13.43
C GLU A 30 13.70 5.85 -14.39
N GLU A 31 13.82 5.58 -15.69
CA GLU A 31 12.79 5.89 -16.69
C GLU A 31 11.46 5.18 -16.37
N LEU A 32 11.51 3.88 -16.05
CA LEU A 32 10.33 3.12 -15.66
C LEU A 32 9.70 3.67 -14.37
N LYS A 33 10.52 4.01 -13.37
CA LYS A 33 10.06 4.64 -12.13
C LYS A 33 9.38 5.98 -12.41
N ALA A 34 9.94 6.79 -13.30
CA ALA A 34 9.34 8.07 -13.70
C ALA A 34 7.97 7.87 -14.35
N ILE A 35 7.83 6.92 -15.28
CA ILE A 35 6.54 6.61 -15.94
C ILE A 35 5.50 6.16 -14.91
N VAL A 36 5.84 5.23 -14.02
CA VAL A 36 4.92 4.74 -12.98
C VAL A 36 4.52 5.87 -12.03
N SER A 37 5.48 6.69 -11.59
CA SER A 37 5.20 7.82 -10.70
C SER A 37 4.25 8.85 -11.33
N SER A 38 4.43 9.17 -12.61
CA SER A 38 3.56 10.10 -13.36
C SER A 38 2.15 9.53 -13.54
N SER A 39 2.04 8.25 -13.92
CA SER A 39 0.76 7.56 -14.04
C SER A 39 -0.01 7.56 -12.70
N ASN A 40 0.68 7.23 -11.61
CA ASN A 40 0.10 7.26 -10.27
C ASN A 40 -0.34 8.68 -9.88
N GLN A 41 0.45 9.70 -10.21
CA GLN A 41 0.09 11.09 -9.95
C GLN A 41 -1.17 11.53 -10.73
N ALA A 42 -1.33 11.09 -11.97
CA ALA A 42 -2.52 11.36 -12.77
C ALA A 42 -3.77 10.65 -12.21
N LEU A 43 -3.64 9.38 -11.81
CA LEU A 43 -4.71 8.61 -11.17
C LEU A 43 -5.15 9.23 -9.84
N LEU A 44 -4.21 9.66 -9.00
CA LEU A 44 -4.50 10.35 -7.74
C LEU A 44 -5.27 11.66 -7.97
N ARG A 45 -4.86 12.47 -8.96
CA ARG A 45 -5.58 13.70 -9.33
C ARG A 45 -6.99 13.43 -9.83
N GLN A 46 -7.15 12.38 -10.63
CA GLN A 46 -8.45 11.97 -11.15
C GLN A 46 -9.36 11.47 -10.02
N GLY A 47 -8.83 10.68 -9.08
CA GLY A 47 -9.54 10.22 -7.89
C GLY A 47 -10.00 11.38 -7.01
N ALA A 48 -9.13 12.35 -6.73
CA ALA A 48 -9.49 13.56 -5.99
C ALA A 48 -10.62 14.32 -6.69
N SER A 49 -10.53 14.51 -8.02
CA SER A 49 -11.58 15.18 -8.79
C SER A 49 -12.92 14.42 -8.81
N ALA A 50 -12.89 13.09 -8.74
CA ALA A 50 -14.07 12.24 -8.73
C ALA A 50 -14.77 12.28 -7.36
N GLN A 51 -13.99 12.24 -6.27
CA GLN A 51 -14.51 12.33 -4.91
C GLN A 51 -15.11 13.72 -4.63
N ASP A 52 -14.44 14.79 -5.08
CA ASP A 52 -14.96 16.16 -4.98
C ASP A 52 -16.24 16.35 -5.78
N LEU A 53 -16.30 15.81 -7.01
CA LEU A 53 -17.52 15.81 -7.81
C LEU A 53 -18.65 15.02 -7.13
N LEU A 54 -18.35 13.88 -6.51
CA LEU A 54 -19.34 13.10 -5.77
C LEU A 54 -19.90 13.90 -4.59
N ARG A 55 -19.06 14.61 -3.83
CA ARG A 55 -19.50 15.51 -2.75
C ARG A 55 -20.38 16.64 -3.28
N GLU A 56 -19.97 17.30 -4.37
CA GLU A 56 -20.77 18.32 -5.04
C GLU A 56 -22.17 17.80 -5.43
N MET A 57 -22.23 16.63 -6.05
CA MET A 57 -23.48 15.99 -6.46
C MET A 57 -24.31 15.46 -5.28
N ALA A 58 -23.73 15.33 -4.09
CA ALA A 58 -24.39 14.83 -2.88
C ALA A 58 -24.89 15.95 -1.95
N ARG A 59 -24.76 17.23 -2.33
CA ARG A 59 -25.18 18.39 -1.53
C ARG A 59 -26.66 18.37 -1.09
N ASP A 60 -27.51 17.73 -1.88
CA ASP A 60 -28.93 17.50 -1.61
C ASP A 60 -29.21 16.36 -0.61
N LYS A 61 -28.20 15.54 -0.28
CA LYS A 61 -28.32 14.34 0.57
C LYS A 61 -27.37 14.43 1.77
N PRO A 62 -27.78 15.07 2.88
CA PRO A 62 -26.91 15.29 4.03
C PRO A 62 -26.40 13.98 4.67
N ARG A 63 -27.20 12.90 4.60
CA ARG A 63 -26.78 11.57 5.06
C ARG A 63 -25.64 10.99 4.23
N LEU A 64 -25.67 11.20 2.91
CA LEU A 64 -24.60 10.73 2.02
C LEU A 64 -23.31 11.51 2.26
N LEU A 65 -23.40 12.83 2.45
CA LEU A 65 -22.24 13.64 2.83
C LEU A 65 -21.66 13.19 4.17
N ALA A 66 -22.48 12.98 5.19
CA ALA A 66 -22.01 12.51 6.49
C ALA A 66 -21.25 11.18 6.38
N ALA A 67 -21.78 10.20 5.64
CA ALA A 67 -21.10 8.93 5.43
C ALA A 67 -19.78 9.07 4.65
N LEU A 68 -19.71 9.99 3.66
CA LEU A 68 -18.48 10.30 2.94
C LEU A 68 -17.45 11.04 3.82
N GLU A 69 -17.87 11.83 4.80
CA GLU A 69 -16.97 12.44 5.78
C GLU A 69 -16.43 11.43 6.80
N VAL A 70 -17.24 10.45 7.21
CA VAL A 70 -16.72 9.34 8.04
C VAL A 70 -15.69 8.53 7.25
N ALA A 71 -15.93 8.30 5.95
CA ALA A 71 -14.96 7.65 5.08
C ALA A 71 -13.68 8.48 4.92
N SER A 72 -13.77 9.82 4.78
CA SER A 72 -12.59 10.69 4.72
C SER A 72 -11.79 10.66 6.03
N ALA A 73 -12.49 10.60 7.17
CA ALA A 73 -11.86 10.42 8.48
C ALA A 73 -11.17 9.06 8.62
N ALA A 74 -11.75 7.97 8.07
CA ALA A 74 -11.12 6.65 8.04
C ALA A 74 -9.78 6.68 7.28
N VAL A 75 -9.76 7.36 6.13
CA VAL A 75 -8.55 7.56 5.31
C VAL A 75 -7.48 8.35 6.08
N ALA A 76 -7.86 9.42 6.77
CA ALA A 76 -6.92 10.19 7.57
C ALA A 76 -6.38 9.38 8.77
N LYS A 77 -7.21 8.52 9.37
CA LYS A 77 -6.82 7.64 10.47
C LYS A 77 -5.90 6.51 10.02
N GLU A 78 -6.08 5.99 8.81
CA GLU A 78 -5.17 5.00 8.21
C GLU A 78 -3.74 5.54 8.09
N GLU A 79 -3.58 6.82 7.79
CA GLU A 79 -2.27 7.47 7.67
C GLU A 79 -1.61 7.78 9.03
N GLU A 80 -2.38 7.76 10.12
CA GLU A 80 -1.89 8.02 11.47
C GLU A 80 -1.18 6.80 12.06
N ALA A 81 -0.01 7.00 12.67
CA ALA A 81 0.76 5.91 13.26
C ALA A 81 0.01 5.28 14.46
N GLY A 82 -0.30 3.99 14.38
CA GLY A 82 -1.07 3.28 15.40
C GLY A 82 -2.59 3.45 15.28
N GLY A 83 -3.07 4.17 14.26
CA GLY A 83 -4.49 4.39 13.99
C GLY A 83 -5.16 3.27 13.20
N GLU A 84 -4.47 2.15 12.93
CA GLU A 84 -4.96 1.14 12.01
C GLU A 84 -6.30 0.51 12.44
N GLN A 85 -6.48 0.25 13.75
CA GLN A 85 -7.72 -0.33 14.26
C GLN A 85 -8.89 0.66 14.21
N ASP A 86 -8.66 1.91 14.64
CA ASP A 86 -9.66 2.98 14.55
C ASP A 86 -10.07 3.23 13.09
N ALA A 87 -9.11 3.18 12.16
CA ALA A 87 -9.37 3.32 10.74
C ALA A 87 -10.25 2.18 10.21
N LEU A 88 -9.99 0.93 10.61
CA LEU A 88 -10.82 -0.23 10.23
C LEU A 88 -12.26 -0.11 10.75
N ASP A 89 -12.45 0.37 11.98
CA ASP A 89 -13.77 0.58 12.57
C ASP A 89 -14.55 1.67 11.79
N LEU A 90 -13.88 2.78 11.44
CA LEU A 90 -14.45 3.85 10.64
C LEU A 90 -14.76 3.39 9.20
N TYR A 91 -13.89 2.58 8.59
CA TYR A 91 -14.15 1.96 7.29
C TYR A 91 -15.38 1.07 7.35
N GLN A 92 -15.49 0.18 8.35
CA GLN A 92 -16.64 -0.70 8.51
C GLN A 92 -17.93 0.11 8.69
N HIS A 93 -17.92 1.15 9.51
CA HIS A 93 -19.09 1.99 9.76
C HIS A 93 -19.53 2.74 8.50
N SER A 94 -18.60 3.47 7.85
CA SER A 94 -18.90 4.25 6.64
C SER A 94 -19.34 3.37 5.47
N LEU A 95 -18.67 2.24 5.23
CA LEU A 95 -19.06 1.29 4.18
C LEU A 95 -20.46 0.71 4.41
N GLY A 96 -20.80 0.41 5.68
CA GLY A 96 -22.15 -0.06 6.04
C GLY A 96 -23.24 0.94 5.63
N GLU A 97 -23.02 2.23 5.91
CA GLU A 97 -23.97 3.29 5.51
C GLU A 97 -23.98 3.52 3.99
N LEU A 98 -22.80 3.61 3.36
CA LEU A 98 -22.67 3.87 1.92
C LEU A 98 -23.30 2.76 1.07
N LEU A 99 -23.20 1.49 1.49
CA LEU A 99 -23.84 0.36 0.79
C LEU A 99 -25.37 0.46 0.82
N LEU A 100 -25.96 0.87 1.95
CA LEU A 100 -27.40 1.10 2.07
C LEU A 100 -27.85 2.28 1.20
N LEU A 101 -27.07 3.36 1.20
CA LEU A 101 -27.34 4.54 0.37
C LEU A 101 -27.21 4.22 -1.13
N LEU A 102 -26.22 3.43 -1.51
CA LEU A 102 -25.99 2.98 -2.89
C LEU A 102 -27.15 2.13 -3.42
N ALA A 103 -27.73 1.27 -2.57
CA ALA A 103 -28.90 0.48 -2.93
C ALA A 103 -30.14 1.35 -3.23
N GLY A 104 -30.27 2.48 -2.54
CA GLY A 104 -31.35 3.46 -2.76
C GLY A 104 -31.04 4.53 -3.80
N GLU A 105 -29.84 4.55 -4.40
CA GLU A 105 -29.44 5.59 -5.33
C GLU A 105 -30.04 5.35 -6.73
N PRO A 106 -30.76 6.32 -7.34
CA PRO A 106 -31.25 6.18 -8.69
C PRO A 106 -30.11 5.96 -9.69
N PRO A 107 -30.36 5.26 -10.81
CA PRO A 107 -29.37 5.10 -11.86
C PRO A 107 -28.93 6.45 -12.42
N GLY A 108 -27.62 6.62 -12.61
CA GLY A 108 -27.03 7.85 -13.14
C GLY A 108 -25.61 8.06 -12.67
N ARG A 109 -25.03 9.20 -13.05
CA ARG A 109 -23.61 9.52 -12.80
C ARG A 109 -23.23 9.48 -11.32
N ARG A 110 -24.09 9.97 -10.43
CA ARG A 110 -23.83 9.95 -8.98
C ARG A 110 -23.69 8.53 -8.44
N ARG A 111 -24.53 7.60 -8.91
CA ARG A 111 -24.47 6.18 -8.53
C ARG A 111 -23.19 5.51 -9.01
N GLU A 112 -22.74 5.81 -10.23
CA GLU A 112 -21.48 5.29 -10.76
C GLU A 112 -20.28 5.75 -9.92
N LEU A 113 -20.25 7.05 -9.59
CA LEU A 113 -19.20 7.64 -8.74
C LEU A 113 -19.24 7.04 -7.33
N LEU A 114 -20.42 6.94 -6.72
CA LEU A 114 -20.59 6.33 -5.40
C LEU A 114 -20.17 4.85 -5.39
N HIS A 115 -20.56 4.08 -6.41
CA HIS A 115 -20.15 2.69 -6.53
C HIS A 115 -18.62 2.56 -6.63
N THR A 116 -17.99 3.40 -7.45
CA THR A 116 -16.53 3.42 -7.60
C THR A 116 -15.85 3.77 -6.28
N GLU A 117 -16.38 4.75 -5.54
CA GLU A 117 -15.84 5.15 -4.24
C GLU A 117 -15.97 4.03 -3.20
N VAL A 118 -17.12 3.36 -3.13
CA VAL A 118 -17.33 2.21 -2.24
C VAL A 118 -16.33 1.09 -2.56
N GLN A 119 -16.10 0.78 -3.83
CA GLN A 119 -15.12 -0.24 -4.23
C GLN A 119 -13.69 0.14 -3.80
N ASN A 120 -13.31 1.41 -3.97
CA ASN A 120 -12.00 1.90 -3.53
C ASN A 120 -11.84 1.79 -2.01
N LEU A 121 -12.85 2.21 -1.23
CA LEU A 121 -12.84 2.13 0.23
C LEU A 121 -12.78 0.69 0.73
N MET A 122 -13.52 -0.23 0.10
CA MET A 122 -13.44 -1.67 0.42
C MET A 122 -12.04 -2.22 0.18
N ALA A 123 -11.46 -1.96 -0.99
CA ALA A 123 -10.12 -2.43 -1.34
C ALA A 123 -9.05 -1.90 -0.35
N ARG A 124 -9.16 -0.64 0.07
CA ARG A 124 -8.29 -0.04 1.08
C ARG A 124 -8.46 -0.70 2.44
N ALA A 125 -9.68 -0.89 2.90
CA ALA A 125 -9.96 -1.55 4.19
C ALA A 125 -9.45 -2.99 4.22
N GLU A 126 -9.64 -3.75 3.14
CA GLU A 126 -9.11 -5.11 2.99
C GLU A 126 -7.58 -5.14 3.02
N TYR A 127 -6.93 -4.21 2.32
CA TYR A 127 -5.48 -4.07 2.31
C TYR A 127 -4.92 -3.72 3.71
N LEU A 128 -5.54 -2.75 4.39
CA LEU A 128 -5.15 -2.37 5.75
C LEU A 128 -5.29 -3.53 6.73
N LYS A 129 -6.40 -4.27 6.64
CA LYS A 129 -6.64 -5.45 7.47
C LYS A 129 -5.54 -6.51 7.30
N GLU A 130 -5.12 -6.77 6.06
CA GLU A 130 -4.05 -7.73 5.80
C GLU A 130 -2.70 -7.23 6.34
N GLN A 131 -2.40 -5.93 6.24
CA GLN A 131 -1.19 -5.35 6.84
C GLN A 131 -1.15 -5.49 8.37
N VAL A 132 -2.28 -5.25 9.04
CA VAL A 132 -2.40 -5.40 10.50
C VAL A 132 -2.13 -6.86 10.89
N LYS A 133 -2.80 -7.80 10.22
CA LYS A 133 -2.64 -9.24 10.45
C LYS A 133 -1.20 -9.73 10.23
N MET A 134 -0.53 -9.27 9.17
CA MET A 134 0.87 -9.62 8.91
C MET A 134 1.78 -9.11 10.03
N ARG A 135 1.54 -7.89 10.53
CA ARG A 135 2.29 -7.30 11.63
C ARG A 135 2.12 -8.10 12.92
N GLU A 136 0.88 -8.50 13.24
CA GLU A 136 0.58 -9.34 14.41
C GLU A 136 1.32 -10.68 14.34
N SER A 137 1.26 -11.36 13.19
CA SER A 137 1.95 -12.65 13.00
C SER A 137 3.49 -12.57 13.10
N HIS A 138 4.08 -11.42 12.73
CA HIS A 138 5.51 -11.19 12.88
C HIS A 138 5.90 -11.07 14.37
N TRP A 139 5.11 -10.34 15.16
CA TRP A 139 5.35 -10.19 16.60
C TRP A 139 5.10 -11.49 17.38
N GLU A 140 4.13 -12.31 16.96
CA GLU A 140 3.90 -13.64 17.55
C GLU A 140 5.08 -14.58 17.32
N ALA A 141 5.75 -14.52 16.16
CA ALA A 141 6.94 -15.32 15.88
C ALA A 141 8.18 -14.87 16.70
N GLU A 142 8.42 -13.56 16.82
CA GLU A 142 9.56 -13.02 17.59
C GLU A 142 9.43 -13.19 19.11
N THR A 143 8.20 -13.31 19.64
CA THR A 143 7.98 -13.55 21.07
C THR A 143 8.26 -15.00 21.47
N LEU A 144 7.91 -15.96 20.62
CA LEU A 144 8.20 -17.39 20.81
C LEU A 144 9.71 -17.70 20.83
N ASP A 145 10.52 -16.94 20.08
CA ASP A 145 11.98 -17.10 20.06
C ASP A 145 12.66 -16.65 21.38
N LYS A 146 12.00 -15.78 22.16
CA LYS A 146 12.55 -15.28 23.44
C LYS A 146 12.15 -16.14 24.64
N GLU A 147 11.01 -16.84 24.57
CA GLU A 147 10.57 -17.76 25.61
C GLU A 147 11.35 -19.09 25.56
N GLY A 148 11.73 -19.57 24.37
CA GLY A 148 12.59 -20.76 24.23
C GLY A 148 14.01 -20.62 24.80
N LEU A 149 14.54 -19.39 24.87
CA LEU A 149 15.87 -19.11 25.43
C LEU A 149 15.87 -18.93 26.96
N SER A 150 14.71 -18.58 27.55
CA SER A 150 14.60 -18.30 28.99
C SER A 150 14.39 -19.56 29.84
N GLU A 151 13.82 -20.63 29.28
CA GLU A 151 13.65 -21.91 29.98
C GLU A 151 14.91 -22.78 29.98
N SER A 152 15.81 -22.60 28.99
CA SER A 152 17.04 -23.41 28.85
C SER A 152 18.12 -23.08 29.91
N VAL A 153 18.11 -21.87 30.49
CA VAL A 153 19.12 -21.47 31.50
C VAL A 153 18.73 -21.91 32.92
N ARG A 154 17.48 -22.35 33.16
CA ARG A 154 17.04 -22.81 34.49
C ARG A 154 17.30 -24.29 34.79
N SER A 155 17.61 -25.12 33.78
CA SER A 155 17.71 -26.58 33.95
C SER A 155 19.13 -27.14 34.19
N SER A 156 20.15 -26.30 34.34
CA SER A 156 21.54 -26.76 34.52
C SER A 156 22.17 -26.26 35.83
N CYS A 157 21.57 -26.64 36.96
CA CYS A 157 22.23 -26.59 38.27
C CYS A 157 21.43 -27.41 39.30
N THR A 158 21.57 -28.73 39.26
CA THR A 158 21.41 -29.57 40.47
C THR A 158 22.66 -30.42 40.62
N LEU A 159 23.54 -29.95 41.50
CA LEU A 159 24.59 -30.74 42.14
C LEU A 159 23.96 -31.92 42.88
N GLN A 160 24.43 -33.14 42.63
CA GLN A 160 24.77 -34.13 43.67
C GLN A 160 25.57 -35.29 43.08
#